data_AF-N2BH05-F1
#
_entry.id   AF-N2BH05-F1
#
_cell.length_a   1.000
_cell.length_b   1.000
_cell.length_c   1.000
_cell.angle_alpha   90.00
_cell.angle_beta   90.00
_cell.angle_gamma   90.00
#
_symmetry.space_group_name_H-M   'P 1'
#
loop_
_entity.id
_entity.type
_entity.pdbx_description
1 polymer ?
#
loop_
_entity_poly.entity_id
_entity_poly.type
_entity_poly.pdbx_seq_one_letter_code
_entity_poly.pdbx_strand_id
1 'polypeptide(L)'
;MKKQLILFLTLSFLLAFAACGTSGSNSASDNLISIPDSVTEVEITHIISGTESQWTVDGDELETLKNWILRLNYSVVQFEAGHSPGDEAGGEAYRFDMTGADHPGFSYVINGPDRCYLLMDGNWYSVSNPSNPPITEPQWEELTIEKVKGLAKKGDALSWSDFEPYRHTDIGSGLYIYFYEIDEKYCLVIGGGDLQAAPLYIRLVLKPYDHEFLDDKAYIEIRTENVDDFINRQNN
;
A
#
# COMPACT_ATOMS: atom_id res chain seq x y z
N MET A 1 8.25 28.70 -24.68
CA MET A 1 9.31 28.63 -23.64
C MET A 1 8.80 27.70 -22.55
N LYS A 2 9.29 26.45 -22.52
CA LYS A 2 8.89 25.41 -21.57
C LYS A 2 9.39 25.81 -20.18
N LYS A 3 8.49 26.03 -19.22
CA LYS A 3 8.84 26.14 -17.80
C LYS A 3 8.74 24.75 -17.20
N GLN A 4 9.91 24.17 -16.89
CA GLN A 4 10.03 22.94 -16.11
C GLN A 4 9.58 23.27 -14.68
N LEU A 5 8.55 22.59 -14.18
CA LEU A 5 8.13 22.65 -12.79
C LEU A 5 8.80 21.48 -12.07
N ILE A 6 9.79 21.78 -11.23
CA ILE A 6 10.43 20.81 -10.35
C ILE A 6 9.50 20.66 -9.14
N LEU A 7 8.90 19.48 -8.99
CA LEU A 7 8.09 19.12 -7.83
C LEU A 7 9.04 18.65 -6.72
N PHE A 8 9.22 19.47 -5.68
CA PHE A 8 9.89 19.06 -4.45
C PHE A 8 8.85 18.39 -3.55
N LEU A 9 8.85 17.07 -3.50
CA LEU A 9 8.11 16.32 -2.49
C LEU A 9 8.92 16.39 -1.17
N THR A 10 8.67 17.41 -0.36
CA THR A 10 9.28 17.50 0.98
C THR A 10 8.37 16.81 1.99
N LEU A 11 8.68 15.55 2.29
CA LEU A 11 8.08 14.83 3.41
C LEU A 11 8.69 15.38 4.71
N SER A 12 8.02 16.38 5.27
CA SER A 12 8.43 17.01 6.52
C SER A 12 7.73 16.31 7.69
N PHE A 13 8.39 15.32 8.29
CA PHE A 13 7.97 14.77 9.58
C PHE A 13 8.76 15.46 10.70
N LEU A 14 8.10 16.37 11.41
CA LEU A 14 8.56 16.97 12.65
C LEU A 14 8.53 15.90 13.76
N LEU A 15 9.69 15.41 14.17
CA LEU A 15 9.84 14.67 15.43
C LEU A 15 10.77 15.45 16.36
N ALA A 16 10.19 16.01 17.40
CA ALA A 16 10.90 16.68 18.47
C ALA A 16 11.72 15.67 19.28
N PHE A 17 13.02 15.94 19.40
CA PHE A 17 13.94 15.20 20.26
C PHE A 17 13.58 15.35 21.74
N ALA A 18 13.48 14.21 22.43
CA ALA A 18 13.76 14.12 23.87
C ALA A 18 14.38 12.75 24.17
N ALA A 19 15.66 12.57 23.82
CA ALA A 19 16.45 11.44 24.29
C ALA A 19 17.27 11.88 25.53
N CYS A 20 16.78 11.57 26.73
CA CYS A 20 17.63 11.49 27.92
C CYS A 20 18.24 10.08 27.95
N GLY A 21 19.58 10.03 27.96
CA GLY A 21 20.32 8.77 27.93
C GLY A 21 20.35 8.05 29.27
N THR A 22 20.50 6.72 29.19
CA THR A 22 21.25 5.92 30.15
C THR A 22 21.84 4.71 29.43
N SER A 23 23.14 4.53 29.60
CA SER A 23 23.94 3.41 29.08
C SER A 23 23.61 2.10 29.81
N GLY A 24 23.53 0.98 29.09
CA GLY A 24 23.38 -0.35 29.71
C GLY A 24 23.43 -1.52 28.73
N SER A 25 24.55 -2.25 28.77
CA SER A 25 24.82 -3.65 28.36
C SER A 25 24.50 -4.14 26.95
N ASN A 26 25.56 -4.58 26.27
CA ASN A 26 25.51 -5.57 25.19
C ASN A 26 24.88 -6.88 25.68
N SER A 27 23.74 -7.28 25.12
CA SER A 27 23.26 -8.66 25.09
C SER A 27 22.91 -9.03 23.65
N ALA A 28 23.77 -9.83 23.03
CA ALA A 28 23.44 -10.52 21.79
C ALA A 28 22.49 -11.68 22.10
N SER A 29 21.19 -11.37 22.23
CA SER A 29 20.01 -12.25 22.15
C SER A 29 18.81 -11.45 22.68
N ASP A 30 17.84 -11.11 21.81
CA ASP A 30 16.39 -11.16 22.10
C ASP A 30 15.48 -10.34 21.15
N ASN A 31 16.02 -9.48 20.28
CA ASN A 31 15.17 -8.80 19.28
C ASN A 31 15.10 -9.62 17.98
N LEU A 32 14.52 -10.81 18.04
CA LEU A 32 14.16 -11.57 16.84
C LEU A 32 12.87 -11.00 16.27
N ILE A 33 12.93 -10.44 15.07
CA ILE A 33 11.72 -10.10 14.34
C ILE A 33 10.96 -11.38 14.03
N SER A 34 9.67 -11.37 14.32
CA SER A 34 8.76 -12.46 13.98
C SER A 34 7.38 -11.88 13.69
N ILE A 35 6.65 -12.56 12.82
CA ILE A 35 5.23 -12.36 12.65
C ILE A 35 4.56 -13.35 13.63
N PRO A 36 3.79 -12.88 14.63
CA PRO A 36 3.19 -13.76 15.64
C PRO A 36 2.25 -14.79 15.05
N ASP A 37 2.12 -15.95 15.71
CA ASP A 37 1.19 -17.02 15.30
C ASP A 37 -0.28 -16.57 15.36
N SER A 38 -0.59 -15.55 16.15
CA SER A 38 -1.92 -14.93 16.21
C SER A 38 -2.28 -14.12 14.96
N VAL A 39 -1.29 -13.73 14.15
CA VAL A 39 -1.50 -13.01 12.89
C VAL A 39 -1.93 -14.00 11.82
N THR A 40 -3.13 -13.79 11.28
CA THR A 40 -3.75 -14.63 10.26
C THR A 40 -3.60 -14.09 8.84
N GLU A 41 -3.30 -12.80 8.71
CA GLU A 41 -3.11 -12.10 7.44
C GLU A 41 -2.10 -10.95 7.62
N VAL A 42 -1.36 -10.61 6.56
CA VAL A 42 -0.45 -9.46 6.55
C VAL A 42 -0.73 -8.66 5.29
N GLU A 43 -0.95 -7.36 5.48
CA GLU A 43 -1.02 -6.42 4.37
C GLU A 43 0.41 -6.07 3.93
N ILE A 44 0.66 -6.22 2.63
CA ILE A 44 1.92 -5.93 1.98
C ILE A 44 1.75 -4.67 1.16
N THR A 45 2.65 -3.71 1.36
CA THR A 45 2.87 -2.60 0.45
C THR A 45 4.24 -2.74 -0.20
N HIS A 46 4.28 -2.97 -1.51
CA HIS A 46 5.51 -3.01 -2.30
C HIS A 46 5.68 -1.72 -3.07
N ILE A 47 6.84 -1.10 -2.88
CA ILE A 47 7.22 0.18 -3.49
C ILE A 47 8.41 -0.10 -4.39
N ILE A 48 8.29 0.18 -5.68
CA ILE A 48 9.38 0.09 -6.64
C ILE A 48 9.38 1.31 -7.54
N SER A 49 10.50 2.05 -7.56
CA SER A 49 10.63 3.26 -8.38
C SER A 49 9.50 4.29 -8.18
N GLY A 50 8.99 4.42 -6.94
CA GLY A 50 7.89 5.31 -6.58
C GLY A 50 6.48 4.82 -6.95
N THR A 51 6.36 3.61 -7.51
CA THR A 51 5.06 2.95 -7.73
C THR A 51 4.75 2.05 -6.53
N GLU A 52 3.56 2.22 -5.95
CA GLU A 52 3.13 1.49 -4.74
C GLU A 52 2.00 0.51 -5.07
N SER A 53 2.21 -0.78 -4.84
CA SER A 53 1.24 -1.88 -4.95
C SER A 53 0.88 -2.40 -3.55
N GLN A 54 -0.40 -2.68 -3.30
CA GLN A 54 -0.86 -3.20 -2.01
C GLN A 54 -1.68 -4.49 -2.20
N TRP A 55 -1.44 -5.50 -1.36
CA TRP A 55 -2.23 -6.74 -1.32
C TRP A 55 -2.10 -7.43 0.04
N THR A 56 -2.97 -8.40 0.31
CA THR A 56 -2.93 -9.19 1.54
C THR A 56 -2.35 -10.58 1.27
N VAL A 57 -1.54 -11.09 2.20
CA VAL A 57 -1.06 -12.48 2.21
C VAL A 57 -1.63 -13.21 3.43
N ASP A 58 -2.10 -14.43 3.21
CA ASP A 58 -2.64 -15.33 4.24
C ASP A 58 -2.23 -16.79 3.96
N GLY A 59 -2.71 -17.73 4.78
CA GLY A 59 -2.56 -19.17 4.54
C GLY A 59 -1.12 -19.66 4.37
N ASP A 60 -0.87 -20.51 3.37
CA ASP A 60 0.45 -21.13 3.13
C ASP A 60 1.54 -20.11 2.76
N GLU A 61 1.16 -19.00 2.11
CA GLU A 61 2.09 -17.93 1.74
C GLU A 61 2.53 -17.15 2.99
N LEU A 62 1.60 -16.87 3.90
CA LEU A 62 1.91 -16.27 5.19
C LEU A 62 2.86 -17.15 6.02
N GLU A 63 2.66 -18.47 6.04
CA GLU A 63 3.58 -19.40 6.72
C GLU A 63 4.98 -19.39 6.09
N THR A 64 5.07 -19.24 4.77
CA THR A 64 6.35 -19.10 4.08
C THR A 64 7.03 -17.77 4.44
N LEU A 65 6.27 -16.68 4.54
CA LEU A 65 6.75 -15.37 4.96
C LEU A 65 7.25 -15.37 6.42
N LYS A 66 6.48 -15.98 7.34
CA LYS A 66 6.86 -16.21 8.75
C LYS A 66 8.21 -16.94 8.86
N ASN A 67 8.41 -18.00 8.08
CA ASN A 67 9.67 -18.75 8.08
C ASN A 67 10.84 -17.96 7.46
N TRP A 68 10.56 -17.13 6.46
CA TRP A 68 11.59 -16.30 5.83
C TRP A 68 12.16 -15.25 6.78
N ILE A 69 11.31 -14.50 7.49
CA ILE A 69 11.76 -13.41 8.36
C ILE A 69 12.63 -13.93 9.52
N LEU A 70 12.30 -15.12 10.06
CA LEU A 70 13.08 -15.81 11.10
C LEU A 70 14.47 -16.26 10.64
N ARG A 71 14.71 -16.35 9.33
CA ARG A 71 15.99 -16.76 8.75
C ARG A 71 16.92 -15.59 8.40
N LEU A 72 16.46 -14.35 8.53
CA LEU A 72 17.30 -13.19 8.27
C LEU A 72 18.30 -12.99 9.42
N ASN A 73 19.55 -12.73 9.05
CA ASN A 73 20.64 -12.35 9.93
C ASN A 73 20.86 -10.86 9.77
N TYR A 74 20.65 -10.10 10.82
CA TYR A 74 20.76 -8.66 10.78
C TYR A 74 21.43 -8.09 12.03
N SER A 75 21.93 -6.87 11.92
CA SER A 75 22.55 -6.14 13.01
C SER A 75 22.16 -4.68 12.97
N VAL A 76 21.98 -4.06 14.14
CA VAL A 76 21.62 -2.64 14.23
C VAL A 76 22.67 -1.78 13.52
N VAL A 77 22.19 -0.78 12.78
CA VAL A 77 23.03 0.20 12.10
C VAL A 77 22.49 1.60 12.38
N GLN A 78 23.39 2.56 12.53
CA GLN A 78 23.05 3.96 12.69
C GLN A 78 23.45 4.73 11.46
N PHE A 79 22.63 5.70 11.11
CA PHE A 79 22.91 6.63 10.03
C PHE A 79 22.85 8.08 10.54
N GLU A 80 23.45 8.99 9.79
CA GLU A 80 23.36 10.42 10.07
C GLU A 80 21.91 10.90 9.95
N ALA A 81 21.53 11.93 10.72
CA ALA A 81 20.18 12.47 10.66
C ALA A 81 19.84 12.97 9.25
N GLY A 82 18.71 12.52 8.69
CA GLY A 82 18.30 12.84 7.32
C GLY A 82 18.99 12.00 6.22
N HIS A 83 19.75 10.99 6.62
CA HIS A 83 20.33 10.00 5.71
C HIS A 83 19.91 8.61 6.18
N SER A 84 19.03 7.96 5.45
CA SER A 84 18.59 6.60 5.73
C SER A 84 18.53 5.78 4.44
N PRO A 85 18.55 4.44 4.51
CA PRO A 85 18.33 3.61 3.34
C PRO A 85 17.04 3.92 2.57
N GLY A 86 16.01 4.45 3.25
CA GLY A 86 14.75 4.84 2.62
C GLY A 86 14.83 6.10 1.75
N ASP A 87 15.92 6.89 1.84
CA ASP A 87 16.07 8.14 1.07
C ASP A 87 16.68 7.92 -0.32
N GLU A 88 17.08 6.69 -0.68
CA GLU A 88 17.67 6.38 -1.98
C GLU A 88 16.62 6.45 -3.11
N ALA A 89 16.90 7.30 -4.12
CA ALA A 89 16.04 7.42 -5.29
C ALA A 89 16.03 6.12 -6.12
N GLY A 90 14.83 5.64 -6.47
CA GLY A 90 14.66 4.42 -7.25
C GLY A 90 14.80 3.13 -6.43
N GLY A 91 14.79 3.23 -5.09
CA GLY A 91 14.80 2.06 -4.20
C GLY A 91 13.58 1.16 -4.37
N GLU A 92 13.74 -0.07 -3.90
CA GLU A 92 12.67 -1.04 -3.72
C GLU A 92 12.45 -1.27 -2.23
N ALA A 93 11.20 -1.29 -1.79
CA ALA A 93 10.87 -1.57 -0.39
C ALA A 93 9.58 -2.37 -0.27
N TYR A 94 9.54 -3.24 0.73
CA TYR A 94 8.33 -3.91 1.18
C TYR A 94 8.00 -3.38 2.57
N ARG A 95 6.73 -3.09 2.81
CA ARG A 95 6.18 -2.80 4.12
C ARG A 95 5.17 -3.88 4.45
N PHE A 96 5.25 -4.38 5.68
CA PHE A 96 4.45 -5.48 6.20
C PHE A 96 3.65 -4.96 7.38
N ASP A 97 2.35 -4.75 7.19
CA ASP A 97 1.42 -4.32 8.22
C ASP A 97 0.59 -5.52 8.68
N MET A 98 0.68 -5.84 9.98
CA MET A 98 -0.06 -6.96 10.57
C MET A 98 -1.45 -6.44 10.94
N THR A 99 -2.51 -7.00 10.34
CA THR A 99 -3.88 -6.58 10.67
C THR A 99 -4.29 -7.19 12.02
N GLY A 100 -4.88 -6.39 12.90
CA GLY A 100 -5.18 -6.77 14.29
C GLY A 100 -4.29 -6.07 15.33
N ALA A 101 -4.83 -5.86 16.53
CA ALA A 101 -4.22 -4.96 17.52
C ALA A 101 -2.84 -5.44 18.04
N ASP A 102 -1.93 -4.47 18.22
CA ASP A 102 -0.69 -4.49 19.00
C ASP A 102 0.57 -5.13 18.38
N HIS A 103 0.67 -5.26 17.05
CA HIS A 103 1.91 -5.70 16.40
C HIS A 103 2.52 -4.59 15.53
N PRO A 104 3.71 -4.05 15.88
CA PRO A 104 4.39 -3.11 15.00
C PRO A 104 4.78 -3.83 13.71
N GLY A 105 4.34 -3.28 12.58
CA GLY A 105 4.80 -3.71 11.27
C GLY A 105 6.30 -3.45 11.07
N PHE A 106 6.83 -3.90 9.94
CA PHE A 106 8.23 -3.66 9.58
C PHE A 106 8.38 -3.34 8.10
N SER A 107 9.54 -2.81 7.73
CA SER A 107 9.89 -2.62 6.32
C SER A 107 11.18 -3.34 5.98
N TYR A 108 11.26 -3.86 4.76
CA TYR A 108 12.44 -4.45 4.16
C TYR A 108 12.83 -3.63 2.93
N VAL A 109 13.94 -2.90 3.04
CA VAL A 109 14.44 -1.97 2.00
C VAL A 109 15.58 -2.63 1.24
N ILE A 110 15.50 -2.61 -0.09
CA ILE A 110 16.45 -3.23 -1.02
C ILE A 110 17.10 -2.12 -1.85
N ASN A 111 18.36 -1.81 -1.53
CA ASN A 111 19.17 -0.82 -2.24
C ASN A 111 20.27 -1.49 -3.07
N GLY A 112 20.09 -2.76 -3.44
CA GLY A 112 21.06 -3.57 -4.19
C GLY A 112 21.21 -4.97 -3.61
N PRO A 113 21.98 -5.85 -4.28
CA PRO A 113 22.03 -7.29 -3.95
C PRO A 113 22.54 -7.58 -2.53
N ASP A 114 23.46 -6.76 -2.03
CA ASP A 114 24.08 -6.92 -0.70
C ASP A 114 23.76 -5.75 0.25
N ARG A 115 22.81 -4.88 -0.13
CA ARG A 115 22.45 -3.67 0.62
C ARG A 115 20.97 -3.70 0.95
N CYS A 116 20.62 -4.61 1.86
CA CYS A 116 19.26 -4.75 2.36
C CYS A 116 19.18 -4.35 3.83
N TYR A 117 18.06 -3.76 4.21
CA TYR A 117 17.84 -3.23 5.55
C TYR A 117 16.45 -3.57 6.07
N LEU A 118 16.35 -3.79 7.37
CA LEU A 118 15.09 -3.81 8.08
C LEU A 118 14.88 -2.47 8.80
N LEU A 119 13.66 -1.95 8.77
CA LEU A 119 13.20 -0.87 9.62
C LEU A 119 12.14 -1.42 10.58
N MET A 120 12.43 -1.37 11.87
CA MET A 120 11.58 -1.93 12.93
C MET A 120 11.64 -1.00 14.14
N ASP A 121 10.48 -0.60 14.67
CA ASP A 121 10.39 0.31 15.83
C ASP A 121 11.27 1.56 15.71
N GLY A 122 11.36 2.11 14.49
CA GLY A 122 12.20 3.28 14.19
C GLY A 122 13.71 3.03 14.15
N ASN A 123 14.17 1.79 14.32
CA ASN A 123 15.57 1.41 14.27
C ASN A 123 15.90 0.71 12.94
N TRP A 124 17.07 1.02 12.41
CA TRP A 124 17.58 0.40 11.19
C TRP A 124 18.50 -0.78 11.52
N TYR A 125 18.40 -1.81 10.69
CA TYR A 125 19.23 -3.00 10.78
C TYR A 125 19.75 -3.37 9.40
N SER A 126 21.05 -3.62 9.27
CA SER A 126 21.64 -4.13 8.04
C SER A 126 21.52 -5.65 7.99
N VAL A 127 21.06 -6.19 6.86
CA VAL A 127 20.84 -7.62 6.63
C VAL A 127 22.06 -8.22 5.94
N SER A 128 22.62 -9.26 6.55
CA SER A 128 23.89 -9.89 6.14
C SER A 128 23.73 -11.14 5.26
N ASN A 129 22.51 -11.67 5.16
CA ASN A 129 22.13 -12.77 4.27
C ASN A 129 20.86 -12.41 3.47
N PRO A 130 20.91 -11.33 2.67
CA PRO A 130 19.73 -10.81 1.99
C PRO A 130 19.09 -11.86 1.09
N SER A 131 17.77 -11.86 1.09
CA SER A 131 16.95 -12.62 0.14
C SER A 131 15.64 -11.87 -0.08
N ASN A 132 15.02 -12.04 -1.25
CA ASN A 132 13.73 -11.42 -1.52
C ASN A 132 12.66 -12.06 -0.63
N PRO A 133 11.67 -11.29 -0.15
CA PRO A 133 10.50 -11.85 0.51
C PRO A 133 9.83 -12.89 -0.41
N PRO A 134 9.46 -14.08 0.09
CA PRO A 134 8.90 -15.15 -0.72
C PRO A 134 7.39 -14.94 -0.91
N ILE A 135 7.03 -13.78 -1.44
CA ILE A 135 5.64 -13.36 -1.68
C ILE A 135 5.43 -13.15 -3.17
N THR A 136 4.22 -13.44 -3.64
CA THR A 136 3.84 -13.34 -5.04
C THR A 136 3.00 -12.09 -5.22
N GLU A 137 3.53 -11.12 -5.97
CA GLU A 137 2.74 -9.95 -6.37
C GLU A 137 1.56 -10.43 -7.24
N PRO A 138 0.32 -10.03 -6.94
CA PRO A 138 -0.84 -10.42 -7.73
C PRO A 138 -0.69 -9.98 -9.19
N GLN A 139 -1.12 -10.84 -10.11
CA GLN A 139 -1.25 -10.45 -11.51
C GLN A 139 -2.57 -9.71 -11.70
N TRP A 140 -2.53 -8.38 -11.58
CA TRP A 140 -3.74 -7.57 -11.75
C TRP A 140 -4.21 -7.51 -13.20
N GLU A 141 -5.52 -7.50 -13.34
CA GLU A 141 -6.16 -7.08 -14.57
C GLU A 141 -6.21 -5.55 -14.68
N GLU A 142 -6.15 -5.04 -15.91
CA GLU A 142 -6.47 -3.64 -16.18
C GLU A 142 -7.98 -3.42 -16.06
N LEU A 143 -8.41 -2.46 -15.23
CA LEU A 143 -9.80 -2.04 -15.15
C LEU A 143 -10.06 -1.01 -16.26
N THR A 144 -10.98 -1.35 -17.17
CA THR A 144 -11.36 -0.45 -18.28
C THR A 144 -12.82 -0.04 -18.16
N ILE A 145 -13.20 1.04 -18.85
CA ILE A 145 -14.61 1.46 -18.96
C ILE A 145 -15.51 0.31 -19.45
N GLU A 146 -15.06 -0.51 -20.40
CA GLU A 146 -15.85 -1.64 -20.89
C GLU A 146 -16.05 -2.73 -19.81
N LYS A 147 -15.05 -2.96 -18.95
CA LYS A 147 -15.21 -3.83 -17.77
C LYS A 147 -16.18 -3.22 -16.76
N VAL A 148 -16.10 -1.92 -16.50
CA VAL A 148 -17.05 -1.21 -15.61
C VAL A 148 -18.49 -1.35 -16.12
N LYS A 149 -18.73 -1.22 -17.43
CA LYS A 149 -20.05 -1.48 -18.03
C LYS A 149 -20.51 -2.92 -17.85
N GLY A 150 -19.58 -3.88 -17.95
CA GLY A 150 -19.85 -5.29 -17.68
C GLY A 150 -20.27 -5.53 -16.22
N LEU A 151 -19.53 -4.95 -15.28
CA LEU A 151 -19.77 -5.04 -13.84
C LEU A 151 -21.10 -4.39 -13.45
N ALA A 152 -21.41 -3.20 -13.97
CA ALA A 152 -22.64 -2.47 -13.70
C ALA A 152 -23.92 -3.29 -13.95
N LYS A 153 -23.88 -4.26 -14.88
CA LYS A 153 -25.02 -5.16 -15.16
C LYS A 153 -25.42 -6.04 -13.98
N LYS A 154 -24.54 -6.24 -13.00
CA LYS A 154 -24.83 -6.99 -11.77
C LYS A 154 -25.72 -6.19 -10.81
N GLY A 155 -25.80 -4.86 -10.96
CA GLY A 155 -26.61 -4.00 -10.09
C GLY A 155 -26.27 -4.21 -8.61
N ASP A 156 -27.29 -4.36 -7.77
CA ASP A 156 -27.14 -4.56 -6.32
C ASP A 156 -26.40 -5.85 -5.92
N ALA A 157 -26.12 -6.77 -6.85
CA ALA A 157 -25.30 -7.95 -6.60
C ALA A 157 -23.78 -7.65 -6.63
N LEU A 158 -23.35 -6.43 -6.98
CA LEU A 158 -21.94 -6.04 -6.92
C LEU A 158 -21.42 -6.02 -5.48
N SER A 159 -20.21 -6.54 -5.32
CA SER A 159 -19.50 -6.71 -4.05
C SER A 159 -18.03 -6.29 -4.19
N TRP A 160 -17.31 -6.21 -3.08
CA TRP A 160 -15.86 -5.97 -3.08
C TRP A 160 -15.09 -7.01 -3.91
N SER A 161 -15.47 -8.29 -3.82
CA SER A 161 -14.82 -9.39 -4.55
C SER A 161 -14.87 -9.26 -6.08
N ASP A 162 -15.86 -8.54 -6.61
CA ASP A 162 -15.94 -8.30 -8.05
C ASP A 162 -14.79 -7.42 -8.57
N PHE A 163 -14.07 -6.75 -7.66
CA PHE A 163 -13.00 -5.82 -7.97
C PHE A 163 -11.61 -6.29 -7.49
N GLU A 164 -11.51 -7.39 -6.74
CA GLU A 164 -10.25 -8.01 -6.32
C GLU A 164 -9.24 -8.24 -7.46
N PRO A 165 -9.66 -8.62 -8.69
CA PRO A 165 -8.70 -8.79 -9.79
C PRO A 165 -8.02 -7.48 -10.24
N TYR A 166 -8.52 -6.31 -9.82
CA TYR A 166 -8.02 -5.02 -10.26
C TYR A 166 -7.18 -4.34 -9.19
N ARG A 167 -6.12 -3.66 -9.63
CA ARG A 167 -5.25 -2.88 -8.75
C ARG A 167 -6.00 -1.68 -8.16
N HIS A 168 -5.85 -1.45 -6.86
CA HIS A 168 -6.42 -0.31 -6.17
C HIS A 168 -5.45 0.29 -5.14
N THR A 169 -5.81 1.47 -4.64
CA THR A 169 -5.17 2.12 -3.49
C THR A 169 -6.24 2.38 -2.44
N ASP A 170 -6.01 1.99 -1.19
CA ASP A 170 -6.88 2.41 -0.09
C ASP A 170 -6.57 3.87 0.29
N ILE A 171 -7.54 4.75 0.06
CA ILE A 171 -7.48 6.18 0.39
C ILE A 171 -8.37 6.51 1.59
N GLY A 172 -8.82 5.49 2.31
CA GLY A 172 -9.72 5.60 3.44
C GLY A 172 -9.05 6.07 4.73
N SER A 173 -9.87 6.65 5.62
CA SER A 173 -9.47 6.97 7.00
C SER A 173 -10.62 6.60 7.93
N GLY A 174 -10.51 5.46 8.61
CA GLY A 174 -11.58 4.88 9.43
C GLY A 174 -12.71 4.18 8.66
N LEU A 175 -12.64 4.18 7.33
CA LEU A 175 -13.48 3.42 6.40
C LEU A 175 -12.58 2.83 5.31
N TYR A 176 -13.02 1.75 4.67
CA TYR A 176 -12.37 1.24 3.47
C TYR A 176 -12.81 2.09 2.28
N ILE A 177 -11.86 2.73 1.59
CA ILE A 177 -12.14 3.51 0.38
C ILE A 177 -11.13 3.14 -0.70
N TYR A 178 -11.54 2.25 -1.61
CA TYR A 178 -10.67 1.75 -2.66
C TYR A 178 -10.80 2.61 -3.92
N PHE A 179 -9.68 3.21 -4.31
CA PHE A 179 -9.52 3.96 -5.55
C PHE A 179 -8.93 3.06 -6.64
N TYR A 180 -9.64 2.95 -7.76
CA TYR A 180 -9.19 2.22 -8.94
C TYR A 180 -8.95 3.20 -10.10
N GLU A 181 -7.72 3.20 -10.60
CA GLU A 181 -7.37 3.90 -11.84
C GLU A 181 -8.05 3.20 -13.03
N ILE A 182 -8.73 3.96 -13.89
CA ILE A 182 -9.24 3.45 -15.17
C ILE A 182 -8.44 4.05 -16.32
N ASP A 183 -8.41 5.38 -16.41
CA ASP A 183 -7.62 6.14 -17.39
C ASP A 183 -7.39 7.59 -16.92
N GLU A 184 -6.86 8.44 -17.80
CA GLU A 184 -6.60 9.86 -17.51
C GLU A 184 -7.84 10.67 -17.12
N LYS A 185 -9.06 10.19 -17.42
CA LYS A 185 -10.33 10.91 -17.21
C LYS A 185 -11.19 10.28 -16.13
N TYR A 186 -11.13 8.97 -15.94
CA TYR A 186 -12.05 8.24 -15.09
C TYR A 186 -11.34 7.43 -14.02
N CYS A 187 -11.97 7.34 -12.86
CA CYS A 187 -11.61 6.41 -11.80
C CYS A 187 -12.89 5.76 -11.24
N LEU A 188 -12.72 4.61 -10.61
CA LEU A 188 -13.76 4.00 -9.80
C LEU A 188 -13.42 4.16 -8.33
N VAL A 189 -14.43 4.44 -7.50
CA VAL A 189 -14.27 4.57 -6.06
C VAL A 189 -15.32 3.72 -5.37
N ILE A 190 -14.86 2.79 -4.54
CA ILE A 190 -15.70 1.88 -3.76
C ILE A 190 -15.49 2.20 -2.30
N GLY A 191 -16.57 2.35 -1.53
CA GLY A 191 -16.45 2.69 -0.12
C GLY A 191 -17.43 1.95 0.77
N GLY A 192 -16.99 1.63 1.99
CA GLY A 192 -17.83 1.01 3.02
C GLY A 192 -17.11 0.84 4.35
N GLY A 193 -17.87 0.45 5.37
CA GLY A 193 -17.34 0.23 6.72
C GLY A 193 -16.90 -1.20 7.01
N ASP A 194 -17.25 -2.14 6.14
CA ASP A 194 -16.99 -3.58 6.33
C ASP A 194 -16.87 -4.24 4.94
N LEU A 195 -15.77 -4.96 4.71
CA LEU A 195 -15.49 -5.68 3.47
C LEU A 195 -16.36 -6.94 3.31
N GLN A 196 -16.94 -7.45 4.40
CA GLN A 196 -17.89 -8.57 4.37
C GLN A 196 -19.33 -8.11 4.11
N ALA A 197 -19.60 -6.81 4.25
CA ALA A 197 -20.87 -6.20 3.88
C ALA A 197 -20.84 -5.65 2.45
N ALA A 198 -22.02 -5.42 1.88
CA ALA A 198 -22.12 -4.75 0.58
C ALA A 198 -21.49 -3.34 0.64
N PRO A 199 -20.76 -2.90 -0.39
CA PRO A 199 -20.26 -1.53 -0.46
C PRO A 199 -21.38 -0.51 -0.29
N LEU A 200 -21.11 0.54 0.48
CA LEU A 200 -22.05 1.66 0.64
C LEU A 200 -22.24 2.38 -0.69
N TYR A 201 -21.17 2.53 -1.46
CA TYR A 201 -21.22 3.10 -2.81
C TYR A 201 -20.19 2.47 -3.75
N ILE A 202 -20.52 2.47 -5.05
CA ILE A 202 -19.63 2.08 -6.15
C ILE A 202 -19.74 3.14 -7.24
N ARG A 203 -18.83 4.12 -7.20
CA ARG A 203 -18.94 5.35 -8.00
C ARG A 203 -17.95 5.35 -9.15
N LEU A 204 -18.45 5.60 -10.36
CA LEU A 204 -17.62 6.04 -11.48
C LEU A 204 -17.52 7.56 -11.41
N VAL A 205 -16.30 8.09 -11.33
CA VAL A 205 -16.04 9.51 -11.05
C VAL A 205 -15.13 10.10 -12.14
N LEU A 206 -15.39 11.36 -12.51
CA LEU A 206 -14.44 12.15 -13.30
C LEU A 206 -13.24 12.57 -12.44
N LYS A 207 -12.04 12.18 -12.85
CA LYS A 207 -10.80 12.61 -12.20
C LYS A 207 -10.54 14.10 -12.45
N PRO A 208 -10.13 14.90 -11.46
CA PRO A 208 -9.12 15.91 -11.69
C PRO A 208 -7.73 15.25 -11.70
N TYR A 209 -6.77 15.92 -12.34
CA TYR A 209 -5.36 15.51 -12.41
C TYR A 209 -4.65 15.43 -11.04
N ASP A 210 -5.27 15.94 -9.96
CA ASP A 210 -4.72 15.97 -8.61
C ASP A 210 -5.77 15.42 -7.62
N HIS A 211 -5.40 14.46 -6.77
CA HIS A 211 -6.23 13.67 -5.84
C HIS A 211 -7.08 14.45 -4.79
N GLU A 212 -7.40 15.72 -5.03
CA GLU A 212 -8.23 16.56 -4.17
C GLU A 212 -9.73 16.30 -4.39
N PHE A 213 -10.29 15.59 -3.43
CA PHE A 213 -11.72 15.50 -3.06
C PHE A 213 -12.70 15.08 -4.16
N LEU A 214 -13.09 13.81 -4.10
CA LEU A 214 -14.06 13.18 -5.01
C LEU A 214 -15.49 13.75 -4.89
N ASP A 215 -15.84 14.39 -3.76
CA ASP A 215 -17.21 14.83 -3.47
C ASP A 215 -17.70 16.01 -4.34
N ASP A 216 -16.78 16.81 -4.89
CA ASP A 216 -17.12 17.94 -5.77
C ASP A 216 -17.20 17.55 -7.26
N LYS A 217 -17.02 16.27 -7.59
CA LYS A 217 -16.94 15.79 -8.98
C LYS A 217 -18.24 15.18 -9.43
N ALA A 218 -18.48 15.25 -10.74
CA ALA A 218 -19.57 14.50 -11.34
C ALA A 218 -19.25 13.00 -11.20
N TYR A 219 -20.20 12.26 -10.65
CA TYR A 219 -20.14 10.82 -10.51
C TYR A 219 -21.50 10.20 -10.81
N ILE A 220 -21.49 8.88 -10.97
CA ILE A 220 -22.69 8.04 -10.95
C ILE A 220 -22.47 6.83 -10.04
N GLU A 221 -23.54 6.32 -9.43
CA GLU A 221 -23.58 5.02 -8.77
C GLU A 221 -23.85 3.92 -9.81
N ILE A 222 -22.83 3.09 -10.11
CA ILE A 222 -22.90 2.17 -11.25
C ILE A 222 -23.90 1.03 -11.06
N ARG A 223 -24.36 0.78 -9.82
CA ARG A 223 -25.39 -0.22 -9.53
C ARG A 223 -26.77 0.19 -10.04
N THR A 224 -27.04 1.50 -10.09
CA THR A 224 -28.38 2.05 -10.36
C THR A 224 -28.45 2.95 -11.57
N GLU A 225 -27.32 3.52 -12.01
CA GLU A 225 -27.25 4.51 -13.08
C GLU A 225 -26.53 3.98 -14.33
N ASN A 226 -26.82 4.59 -15.48
CA ASN A 226 -26.27 4.16 -16.76
C ASN A 226 -24.88 4.79 -17.04
N VAL A 227 -23.88 3.92 -17.22
CA VAL A 227 -22.49 4.31 -17.49
C VAL A 227 -22.32 5.02 -18.84
N ASP A 228 -22.99 4.55 -19.90
CA ASP A 228 -22.90 5.16 -21.23
C ASP A 228 -23.49 6.58 -21.22
N ASP A 229 -24.63 6.78 -20.57
CA ASP A 229 -25.27 8.10 -20.44
C ASP A 229 -24.40 9.08 -19.67
N PHE A 230 -23.65 8.62 -18.68
CA PHE A 230 -22.69 9.45 -17.94
C PHE A 230 -21.53 9.89 -18.83
N ILE A 231 -20.89 8.95 -19.53
CA ILE A 231 -19.74 9.24 -20.41
C ILE A 231 -20.16 10.15 -21.57
N ASN A 232 -21.31 9.90 -22.18
CA ASN A 232 -21.82 10.70 -23.30
C ASN A 232 -22.11 12.15 -22.90
N ARG A 233 -22.51 12.40 -21.65
CA ARG A 233 -22.74 13.76 -21.12
C ARG A 233 -21.46 14.59 -20.99
N GLN A 234 -20.29 13.97 -20.91
CA GLN A 234 -19.01 14.67 -20.73
C GLN A 234 -18.27 14.92 -22.05
N ASN A 235 -18.66 14.22 -23.11
CA ASN A 235 -18.08 14.37 -24.45
C ASN A 235 -18.84 15.36 -25.35
N ASN A 236 -19.96 15.91 -24.86
CA ASN A 236 -20.80 16.91 -25.53
C ASN A 236 -20.64 18.28 -24.90
#